data_AF-A0A2U9IVI7-F1
#
_entry.id   AF-A0A2U9IVI7-F1
#
_cell.length_a   1.000
_cell.length_b   1.000
_cell.length_c   1.000
_cell.angle_alpha   90.00
_cell.angle_beta   90.00
_cell.angle_gamma   90.00
#
_symmetry.space_group_name_H-M   'P 1'
#
loop_
_entity.id
_entity.type
_entity.pdbx_description
1 polymer ?
#
loop_
_entity_poly.entity_id
_entity_poly.type
_entity_poly.pdbx_seq_one_letter_code
_entity_poly.pdbx_strand_id
1 'polypeptide(L)'
;MISLTEVRASKFITCFKNRIPSWDDQTVHSIAFILTSISEDDISAFKYTEKGVILDHSVDKYESDICINYVEKIKSVPANVIVEASKKLWRYYGGESVEFNQEERNLLKVLGVPKFQ
;
A
#
# COMPACT_ATOMS: atom_id res chain seq x y z
N MET A 1 -5.20 1.99 21.84
CA MET A 1 -4.88 0.56 21.64
C MET A 1 -4.56 0.45 20.16
N ILE A 2 -3.32 0.10 19.81
CA ILE A 2 -2.90 0.07 18.40
C ILE A 2 -3.57 -1.14 17.73
N SER A 3 -4.19 -0.94 16.56
CA SER A 3 -4.82 -2.03 15.83
C SER A 3 -3.77 -2.94 15.17
N LEU A 4 -4.12 -4.20 14.92
CA LEU A 4 -3.23 -5.12 14.21
C LEU A 4 -2.90 -4.60 12.81
N THR A 5 -3.86 -3.93 12.17
CA THR A 5 -3.73 -3.24 10.88
C THR A 5 -2.67 -2.14 10.94
N GLU A 6 -2.70 -1.30 11.97
CA GLU A 6 -1.71 -0.22 12.17
C GLU A 6 -0.30 -0.80 12.35
N VAL A 7 -0.15 -1.85 13.17
CA VAL A 7 1.15 -2.53 13.35
C VAL A 7 1.67 -3.11 12.04
N ARG A 8 0.80 -3.78 11.28
CA ARG A 8 1.16 -4.40 10.00
C ARG A 8 1.56 -3.37 8.96
N ALA A 9 0.78 -2.31 8.83
CA ALA A 9 1.07 -1.20 7.94
C ALA A 9 2.43 -0.56 8.26
N SER A 10 2.69 -0.26 9.54
CA SER A 10 3.98 0.30 10.00
C SER A 10 5.16 -0.62 9.68
N LYS A 11 5.00 -1.94 9.79
CA LYS A 11 6.04 -2.92 9.40
C LYS A 11 6.34 -2.86 7.90
N PHE A 12 5.30 -2.79 7.04
CA PHE A 12 5.50 -2.61 5.61
C PHE A 12 6.18 -1.28 5.28
N ILE A 13 5.72 -0.18 5.87
CA ILE A 13 6.29 1.17 5.66
C ILE A 13 7.78 1.18 6.01
N THR A 14 8.13 0.67 7.19
CA THR A 14 9.53 0.62 7.64
C THR A 14 10.38 -0.24 6.72
N CYS A 15 9.87 -1.42 6.33
CA CYS A 15 10.57 -2.32 5.43
C CYS A 15 10.85 -1.66 4.07
N PHE A 16 9.85 -1.02 3.44
CA PHE A 16 10.04 -0.38 2.14
C PHE A 16 10.94 0.85 2.20
N LYS A 17 10.85 1.68 3.25
CA LYS A 17 11.80 2.79 3.47
C LYS A 17 13.25 2.30 3.50
N ASN A 18 13.49 1.16 4.14
CA ASN A 18 14.83 0.59 4.25
C ASN A 18 15.30 -0.08 2.95
N ARG A 19 14.39 -0.75 2.22
CA ARG A 19 14.74 -1.56 1.05
C ARG A 19 14.71 -0.78 -0.27
N ILE A 20 13.92 0.28 -0.36
CA ILE A 20 13.78 1.14 -1.54
C ILE A 20 13.88 2.62 -1.12
N PRO A 21 15.09 3.11 -0.80
CA PRO A 21 15.27 4.47 -0.27
C PRO A 21 14.90 5.59 -1.25
N SER A 22 14.75 5.26 -2.53
CA SER A 22 14.35 6.21 -3.58
C SER A 22 12.84 6.50 -3.60
N TRP A 23 12.03 5.74 -2.85
CA TRP A 23 10.59 5.98 -2.74
C TRP A 23 10.31 7.06 -1.72
N ASP A 24 9.45 8.01 -2.11
CA ASP A 24 8.95 9.01 -1.19
C ASP A 24 7.98 8.41 -0.17
N ASP A 25 7.71 9.18 0.87
CA ASP A 25 6.84 8.77 1.97
C ASP A 25 5.45 8.36 1.46
N GLN A 26 4.94 9.11 0.48
CA GLN A 26 3.63 8.86 -0.10
C GLN A 26 3.56 7.51 -0.81
N THR A 27 4.57 7.17 -1.61
CA THR A 27 4.66 5.89 -2.33
C THR A 27 4.73 4.73 -1.35
N VAL A 28 5.55 4.88 -0.30
CA VAL A 28 5.72 3.84 0.73
C VAL A 28 4.41 3.59 1.49
N HIS A 29 3.70 4.64 1.88
CA HIS A 29 2.42 4.46 2.56
C HIS A 29 1.34 3.89 1.62
N SER A 30 1.34 4.30 0.35
CA SER A 30 0.41 3.82 -0.67
C SER A 30 0.58 2.31 -0.92
N ILE A 31 1.82 1.82 -1.02
CA ILE A 31 2.05 0.38 -1.18
C ILE A 31 1.71 -0.41 0.09
N ALA A 32 1.98 0.15 1.26
CA ALA A 32 1.63 -0.48 2.54
C ALA A 32 0.11 -0.62 2.68
N PHE A 33 -0.65 0.40 2.26
CA PHE A 33 -2.10 0.33 2.16
C PHE A 33 -2.56 -0.81 1.26
N ILE A 34 -2.04 -0.88 0.01
CA ILE A 34 -2.41 -1.93 -0.93
C ILE A 34 -2.17 -3.31 -0.31
N LEU A 35 -0.98 -3.56 0.25
CA LEU A 35 -0.63 -4.86 0.84
C LEU A 35 -1.42 -5.21 2.10
N THR A 36 -1.76 -4.21 2.92
CA THR A 36 -2.56 -4.43 4.13
C THR A 36 -4.00 -4.79 3.75
N SER A 37 -4.56 -4.13 2.73
CA SER A 37 -5.91 -4.40 2.22
C SER A 37 -6.11 -5.79 1.59
N ILE A 38 -5.03 -6.54 1.34
CA ILE A 38 -5.11 -7.93 0.85
C ILE A 38 -5.55 -8.89 1.96
N SER A 39 -5.09 -8.63 3.19
CA SER A 39 -5.23 -9.57 4.31
C SER A 39 -6.27 -9.14 5.33
N GLU A 40 -6.61 -7.85 5.35
CA GLU A 40 -7.48 -7.26 6.36
C GLU A 40 -8.49 -6.37 5.63
N ASP A 41 -9.78 -6.58 5.92
CA ASP A 41 -10.87 -5.76 5.38
C ASP A 41 -10.93 -4.38 6.06
N ASP A 42 -10.18 -4.19 7.14
CA ASP A 42 -10.13 -2.93 7.87
C ASP A 42 -9.11 -1.97 7.26
N ILE A 43 -9.62 -0.97 6.54
CA ILE A 43 -8.82 0.13 5.99
C ILE A 43 -8.87 1.39 6.87
N SER A 44 -9.54 1.35 8.03
CA SER A 44 -9.77 2.53 8.87
C SER A 44 -8.50 3.11 9.49
N ALA A 45 -7.42 2.32 9.54
CA ALA A 45 -6.10 2.76 9.97
C ALA A 45 -5.47 3.79 9.00
N PHE A 46 -5.96 3.86 7.77
CA PHE A 46 -5.43 4.73 6.73
C PHE A 46 -6.35 5.93 6.48
N LYS A 47 -5.79 6.97 5.87
CA LYS A 47 -6.51 8.16 5.43
C LYS A 47 -6.20 8.45 3.97
N TYR A 48 -7.25 8.77 3.22
CA TYR A 48 -7.12 9.33 1.89
C TYR A 48 -6.63 10.79 1.95
N THR A 49 -5.73 11.14 1.04
CA THR A 49 -5.26 12.50 0.79
C THR A 49 -5.23 12.79 -0.71
N GLU A 50 -5.09 14.05 -1.10
CA GLU A 50 -4.91 14.41 -2.52
C GLU A 50 -3.68 13.77 -3.16
N LYS A 51 -2.64 13.53 -2.35
CA LYS A 51 -1.35 12.98 -2.77
C LYS A 51 -1.33 11.45 -2.78
N GLY A 52 -2.29 10.78 -2.14
CA GLY A 52 -2.36 9.32 -2.04
C GLY A 52 -2.97 8.85 -0.73
N VAL A 53 -2.75 7.60 -0.35
CA VAL A 53 -3.22 7.03 0.91
C VAL A 53 -2.08 7.00 1.92
N ILE A 54 -2.32 7.53 3.13
CA ILE A 54 -1.34 7.56 4.22
C ILE A 54 -1.85 6.79 5.43
N LEU A 55 -0.94 6.36 6.30
CA LEU A 55 -1.30 5.74 7.57
C LEU A 55 -1.62 6.88 8.54
N ASP A 56 -2.77 6.82 9.21
CA ASP A 56 -3.26 7.94 10.02
C ASP A 56 -2.37 8.20 11.24
N HIS A 57 -2.02 7.12 11.94
CA HIS A 57 -1.17 7.17 13.13
C HIS A 57 0.12 6.42 12.85
N SER A 58 1.25 7.13 12.93
CA SER A 58 2.57 6.51 12.88
C SER A 58 2.78 5.68 14.15
N VAL A 59 2.82 4.37 14.00
CA VAL A 59 3.31 3.48 15.06
C VAL A 59 4.83 3.41 15.00
N ASP A 60 5.49 3.24 16.14
CA ASP A 60 6.95 3.10 16.29
C ASP A 60 7.60 2.25 15.18
N LYS A 61 8.85 2.59 14.83
CA LYS A 61 9.63 1.88 13.80
C LYS A 61 9.79 0.40 14.18
N TYR A 62 8.98 -0.46 13.58
CA TYR A 62 9.16 -1.90 13.68
C TYR A 62 10.16 -2.34 12.63
N GLU A 63 11.32 -2.84 13.06
CA GLU A 63 12.20 -3.58 12.17
C GLU A 63 11.45 -4.80 11.63
N SER A 64 11.37 -4.91 10.30
CA SER A 64 10.64 -6.00 9.65
C SER A 64 11.15 -6.20 8.22
N ASP A 65 11.24 -7.47 7.83
CA ASP A 65 11.59 -7.94 6.49
C ASP A 65 10.37 -8.47 5.71
N ILE A 66 9.16 -8.17 6.18
CA ILE A 66 7.90 -8.67 5.61
C ILE A 66 7.71 -8.27 4.13
N CYS A 67 8.36 -7.19 3.68
CA CYS A 67 8.24 -6.69 2.31
C CYS A 67 9.17 -7.39 1.30
N ILE A 68 10.12 -8.25 1.72
CA ILE A 68 11.16 -8.82 0.83
C ILE A 68 10.57 -9.48 -0.42
N ASN A 69 9.50 -10.26 -0.25
CA ASN A 69 8.86 -10.99 -1.34
C ASN A 69 8.15 -10.08 -2.37
N TYR A 70 7.97 -8.81 -2.04
CA TYR A 70 7.34 -7.81 -2.89
C TYR A 70 8.36 -6.90 -3.55
N VAL A 71 9.44 -6.51 -2.84
CA VAL A 71 10.45 -5.55 -3.31
C VAL A 71 10.91 -5.84 -4.74
N GLU A 72 11.36 -7.06 -5.02
CA GLU A 72 11.87 -7.42 -6.35
C GLU A 72 10.80 -7.33 -7.45
N LYS A 73 9.52 -7.54 -7.08
CA LYS A 73 8.40 -7.51 -8.02
C LYS A 73 7.95 -6.09 -8.36
N ILE A 74 8.20 -5.13 -7.47
CA ILE A 74 7.62 -3.78 -7.57
C ILE A 74 8.66 -2.65 -7.63
N LYS A 75 9.95 -2.92 -7.40
CA LYS A 75 10.99 -1.88 -7.40
C LYS A 75 11.10 -1.09 -8.71
N SER A 76 10.68 -1.70 -9.82
CA SER A 76 10.66 -1.07 -11.15
C SER A 76 9.32 -0.39 -11.48
N VAL A 77 8.32 -0.52 -10.63
CA VAL A 77 7.00 0.07 -10.86
C VAL A 77 7.11 1.57 -10.61
N PRO A 78 6.66 2.42 -11.55
CA PRO A 78 6.64 3.86 -11.35
C PRO A 78 5.84 4.25 -10.10
N ALA A 79 6.39 5.16 -9.29
CA ALA A 79 5.77 5.61 -8.04
C ALA A 79 4.33 6.15 -8.25
N ASN A 80 4.09 6.87 -9.35
CA ASN A 80 2.77 7.37 -9.71
C ASN A 80 1.74 6.25 -9.93
N VAL A 81 2.14 5.11 -10.49
CA VAL A 81 1.24 3.95 -10.67
C VAL A 81 0.83 3.38 -9.31
N ILE A 82 1.75 3.29 -8.36
CA ILE A 82 1.47 2.83 -6.99
C ILE A 82 0.51 3.77 -6.28
N VAL A 83 0.79 5.07 -6.36
CA VAL A 83 -0.03 6.11 -5.72
C VAL A 83 -1.45 6.14 -6.31
N GLU A 84 -1.59 6.16 -7.63
CA GLU A 84 -2.91 6.19 -8.26
C GLU A 84 -3.69 4.88 -8.05
N ALA A 85 -3.03 3.72 -8.12
CA ALA A 85 -3.65 2.45 -7.77
C ALA A 85 -4.18 2.46 -6.33
N SER A 86 -3.42 2.99 -5.37
CA SER A 86 -3.85 3.07 -3.96
C SER A 86 -5.08 3.96 -3.78
N LYS A 87 -5.13 5.12 -4.43
CA LYS A 87 -6.27 6.05 -4.39
C LYS A 87 -7.53 5.42 -4.96
N LYS A 88 -7.38 4.76 -6.12
CA LYS A 88 -8.47 4.05 -6.78
C LYS A 88 -8.97 2.89 -5.94
N LEU A 89 -8.05 2.14 -5.32
CA LEU A 89 -8.39 1.02 -4.46
C LEU A 89 -9.12 1.48 -3.18
N TRP A 90 -8.72 2.62 -2.59
CA TRP A 90 -9.44 3.25 -1.48
C TRP A 90 -10.89 3.57 -1.84
N ARG A 91 -11.10 4.28 -2.95
CA ARG A 91 -12.45 4.63 -3.43
C ARG A 91 -13.28 3.39 -3.76
N TYR A 92 -12.64 2.39 -4.35
CA TYR A 92 -13.27 1.11 -4.65
C TYR A 92 -13.79 0.42 -3.37
N TYR A 93 -12.99 0.36 -2.30
CA TYR A 93 -13.45 -0.16 -1.01
C TYR A 93 -14.52 0.72 -0.34
N GLY A 94 -14.53 2.02 -0.66
CA GLY A 94 -15.63 2.94 -0.31
C GLY A 94 -16.92 2.74 -1.10
N GLY A 95 -16.97 1.77 -2.03
CA GLY A 95 -18.16 1.46 -2.84
C GLY A 95 -18.29 2.27 -4.13
N GLU A 96 -17.27 3.06 -4.50
CA GLU A 96 -17.28 3.82 -5.75
C GLU A 96 -16.94 2.92 -6.95
N SER A 97 -17.52 3.25 -8.12
CA SER A 97 -17.14 2.64 -9.39
C SER A 97 -15.84 3.26 -9.89
N VAL A 98 -14.78 2.46 -9.97
CA VAL A 98 -13.43 2.92 -10.34
C VAL A 98 -12.85 2.05 -11.44
N GLU A 99 -12.27 2.70 -12.46
CA GLU A 99 -11.54 2.02 -13.53
C GLU A 99 -10.03 2.06 -13.30
N PHE A 100 -9.43 0.87 -13.23
CA PHE A 100 -7.98 0.71 -13.20
C PHE A 100 -7.44 0.69 -14.63
N ASN A 101 -6.26 1.24 -14.88
CA ASN A 101 -5.57 1.08 -16.16
C ASN A 101 -4.76 -0.24 -16.19
N GLN A 102 -4.06 -0.52 -17.30
CA GLN A 102 -3.31 -1.77 -17.45
C GLN A 102 -2.15 -1.90 -16.45
N GLU A 103 -1.40 -0.82 -16.21
CA GLU A 103 -0.26 -0.82 -15.29
C GLU A 103 -0.71 -1.03 -13.83
N GLU A 104 -1.78 -0.34 -13.43
CA GLU A 104 -2.41 -0.48 -12.12
C GLU A 104 -2.95 -1.90 -11.91
N ARG A 105 -3.63 -2.48 -12.91
CA ARG A 105 -4.10 -3.87 -12.85
C ARG A 105 -2.94 -4.86 -12.71
N ASN A 106 -1.87 -4.67 -13.48
CA ASN A 106 -0.68 -5.51 -13.40
C ASN A 106 -0.05 -5.44 -12.01
N LEU A 107 0.07 -4.24 -11.44
CA LEU A 107 0.56 -4.04 -10.08
C LEU A 107 -0.30 -4.79 -9.06
N LEU A 108 -1.61 -4.59 -9.07
CA LEU A 108 -2.53 -5.21 -8.11
C LEU A 108 -2.53 -6.75 -8.23
N LYS A 109 -2.41 -7.28 -9.45
CA LYS A 109 -2.27 -8.71 -9.69
C LYS A 109 -0.95 -9.26 -9.13
N VAL A 110 0.17 -8.59 -9.38
CA VAL A 110 1.50 -8.97 -8.90
C VAL A 110 1.57 -8.98 -7.36
N LEU A 111 0.89 -8.02 -6.73
CA LEU A 111 0.78 -7.92 -5.27
C LEU A 111 -0.17 -8.95 -4.67
N GLY A 112 -1.06 -9.54 -5.48
CA GLY A 112 -1.97 -10.59 -5.07
C GLY A 112 -3.31 -10.07 -4.54
N VAL A 113 -3.77 -8.90 -4.96
CA VAL A 113 -5.10 -8.38 -4.59
C VAL A 113 -6.18 -9.30 -5.17
N PRO A 114 -7.04 -9.97 -4.36
CA PRO A 114 -7.89 -11.09 -4.80
C PRO A 114 -8.77 -10.79 -6.01
N LYS A 115 -9.26 -9.55 -6.14
CA LYS A 115 -10.13 -9.14 -7.26
C LYS A 115 -9.40 -9.09 -8.62
N PHE A 116 -8.07 -9.05 -8.63
CA PHE A 116 -7.25 -8.89 -9.82
C PHE A 116 -6.36 -10.12 -10.12
N GLN A 117 -6.53 -11.21 -9.36
CA GLN A 117 -5.87 -12.49 -9.64
C GLN A 117 -6.55 -13.20 -10.82
#